data_AF-A0A183FKE7-F1
#
_entry.id   AF-A0A183FKE7-F1
#
_cell.length_a   1.000
_cell.length_b   1.000
_cell.length_c   1.000
_cell.angle_alpha   90.00
_cell.angle_beta   90.00
_cell.angle_gamma   90.00
#
_symmetry.space_group_name_H-M   'P 1'
#
loop_
_entity.id
_entity.type
_entity.pdbx_description
1 polymer ?
#
loop_
_entity_poly.entity_id
_entity_poly.type
_entity_poly.pdbx_seq_one_letter_code
_entity_poly.pdbx_strand_id
1 'polypeptide(L)'
;MPFIIEVLRTGDFKCQFEASWAVANLAQGGNSKQILTLLQDNAIPALCSALKQTNVDLLNNALETLYTLLTTVSTWFVLMFLP
;
A
#
# COMPACT_ATOMS: atom_id res chain seq x y z
N MET A 1 11.35 -2.10 1.05
CA MET A 1 10.40 -1.27 1.79
C MET A 1 10.04 -1.80 3.19
N PRO A 2 10.67 -2.86 3.75
CA PRO A 2 10.05 -3.60 4.85
C PRO A 2 9.92 -2.80 6.15
N PHE A 3 10.86 -1.89 6.42
CA PHE A 3 10.78 -1.01 7.60
C PHE A 3 9.56 -0.07 7.57
N ILE A 4 9.20 0.50 6.41
CA ILE A 4 8.03 1.38 6.31
C ILE A 4 6.74 0.58 6.50
N ILE A 5 6.69 -0.65 5.97
CA ILE A 5 5.53 -1.53 6.18
C ILE A 5 5.41 -1.93 7.66
N GLU A 6 6.53 -2.20 8.33
CA GLU A 6 6.51 -2.49 9.76
C GLU A 6 6.06 -1.27 10.58
N VAL A 7 6.54 -0.07 10.26
CA VAL A 7 6.07 1.17 10.91
C VAL A 7 4.57 1.38 10.67
N LEU A 8 4.06 1.13 9.47
CA LEU A 8 2.63 1.17 9.19
C LEU A 8 1.83 0.17 10.05
N ARG A 9 2.44 -0.96 10.41
CA ARG A 9 1.79 -2.00 11.22
C ARG A 9 1.85 -1.75 12.72
N THR A 10 2.98 -1.27 13.24
CA THR A 10 3.25 -1.24 14.69
C THR A 10 3.62 0.12 15.25
N GLY A 11 3.82 1.13 14.40
CA GLY A 11 4.13 2.48 14.84
C GLY A 11 3.00 3.11 15.64
N ASP A 12 3.31 4.21 16.34
CA ASP A 12 2.25 5.05 16.87
C ASP A 12 1.42 5.68 15.74
N PHE A 13 0.28 6.27 16.09
CA PHE A 13 -0.64 6.83 15.09
C PHE A 13 0.04 7.81 14.12
N LYS A 14 0.92 8.69 14.60
CA LYS A 14 1.60 9.68 13.75
C LYS A 14 2.54 8.98 12.77
N CYS A 15 3.32 8.03 13.26
CA CYS A 15 4.20 7.23 12.42
C CYS A 15 3.42 6.39 11.39
N GLN A 16 2.31 5.79 11.78
CA GLN A 16 1.43 5.03 10.87
C GLN A 16 0.84 5.93 9.79
N PHE A 17 0.43 7.15 10.16
CA PHE A 17 -0.10 8.13 9.21
C PHE A 17 0.93 8.46 8.13
N GLU A 18 2.14 8.86 8.53
CA GLU A 18 3.22 9.19 7.59
C GLU A 18 3.67 7.96 6.78
N ALA A 19 3.76 6.79 7.40
CA ALA A 19 4.07 5.56 6.70
C ALA A 19 3.02 5.22 5.65
N SER A 20 1.74 5.44 5.94
CA SER A 20 0.64 5.24 4.98
C SER A 20 0.81 6.16 3.76
N TRP A 21 1.19 7.42 3.98
CA TRP A 21 1.47 8.37 2.89
C TRP A 21 2.69 7.97 2.07
N ALA A 22 3.75 7.49 2.72
CA ALA A 22 4.93 7.00 2.02
C ALA A 22 4.60 5.80 1.11
N VAL A 23 3.76 4.86 1.58
CA VAL A 23 3.29 3.73 0.77
C VAL A 23 2.40 4.21 -0.38
N ALA A 24 1.47 5.13 -0.13
CA ALA A 24 0.59 5.70 -1.15
C ALA A 24 1.38 6.38 -2.28
N ASN A 25 2.36 7.20 -1.92
CA ASN A 25 3.23 7.88 -2.89
C ASN A 25 4.01 6.88 -3.76
N LEU A 26 4.52 5.79 -3.16
CA LEU A 26 5.18 4.74 -3.93
C LEU A 26 4.20 3.96 -4.82
N ALA A 27 2.98 3.71 -4.36
CA ALA A 27 1.96 3.02 -5.16
C ALA A 27 1.53 3.84 -6.39
N GLN A 28 1.42 5.17 -6.25
CA GLN A 28 0.99 6.08 -7.31
C GLN A 28 2.12 6.44 -8.29
N GLY A 29 3.35 6.64 -7.79
CA GLY A 29 4.49 7.07 -8.62
C GLY A 29 5.47 5.96 -9.01
N GLY A 30 5.33 4.77 -8.41
CA GLY A 30 6.25 3.65 -8.63
C GLY A 30 5.96 2.87 -9.91
N ASN A 31 6.99 2.22 -10.45
CA ASN A 31 6.82 1.26 -11.54
C ASN A 31 6.31 -0.09 -11.02
N SER A 32 5.83 -0.95 -11.93
CA SER A 32 5.25 -2.26 -11.58
C SER A 32 6.17 -3.14 -10.73
N LYS A 33 7.51 -3.10 -10.92
CA LYS A 33 8.45 -3.88 -10.10
C LYS A 33 8.49 -3.38 -8.66
N GLN A 34 8.51 -2.06 -8.45
CA GLN A 34 8.48 -1.47 -7.10
C GLN A 34 7.17 -1.77 -6.39
N ILE A 35 6.05 -1.74 -7.12
CA ILE A 35 4.73 -2.09 -6.60
C ILE A 35 4.68 -3.58 -6.21
N LEU A 36 5.24 -4.48 -7.04
CA LEU A 36 5.36 -5.90 -6.69
C LEU A 36 6.20 -6.11 -5.42
N THR A 37 7.26 -5.33 -5.20
CA THR A 37 8.04 -5.38 -3.96
C THR A 37 7.21 -5.00 -2.73
N LEU A 38 6.31 -4.01 -2.83
CA LEU A 38 5.40 -3.69 -1.72
C LEU A 38 4.52 -4.88 -1.33
N LEU A 39 4.05 -5.65 -2.32
CA LEU A 39 3.23 -6.84 -2.08
C LEU A 39 4.04 -7.94 -1.39
N GLN A 40 5.28 -8.16 -1.84
CA GLN A 40 6.22 -9.09 -1.21
C GLN A 40 6.55 -8.71 0.23
N ASP A 41 6.64 -7.40 0.51
CA ASP A 41 6.89 -6.84 1.84
C ASP A 41 5.62 -6.84 2.74
N ASN A 42 4.51 -7.48 2.34
CA ASN A 42 3.24 -7.55 3.08
C ASN A 42 2.51 -6.21 3.26
N ALA A 43 2.56 -5.33 2.27
CA ALA A 43 1.82 -4.05 2.33
C ALA A 43 0.29 -4.22 2.44
N ILE A 44 -0.31 -5.23 1.78
CA ILE A 44 -1.77 -5.44 1.82
C ILE A 44 -2.26 -5.72 3.25
N PRO A 45 -1.73 -6.72 4.00
CA PRO A 45 -2.11 -6.93 5.39
C PRO A 45 -1.92 -5.71 6.30
N ALA A 46 -0.86 -4.93 6.09
CA ALA A 46 -0.60 -3.71 6.86
C ALA A 46 -1.66 -2.64 6.59
N LEU A 47 -1.99 -2.38 5.33
CA LEU A 47 -3.05 -1.44 4.94
C LEU A 47 -4.43 -1.89 5.44
N CYS A 48 -4.76 -3.18 5.35
CA CYS A 48 -6.00 -3.71 5.92
C CYS A 48 -6.08 -3.54 7.44
N SER A 49 -4.95 -3.55 8.14
CA SER A 49 -4.90 -3.26 9.58
C SER A 49 -5.16 -1.78 9.87
N ALA A 50 -4.67 -0.88 9.01
CA ALA A 50 -4.94 0.56 9.11
C ALA A 50 -6.44 0.88 8.95
N LEU A 51 -7.22 0.05 8.22
CA LEU A 51 -8.68 0.19 8.10
C LEU A 51 -9.45 0.04 9.42
N LYS A 52 -8.80 -0.41 10.49
CA LYS A 52 -9.41 -0.51 11.83
C LYS A 52 -9.31 0.80 12.63
N GLN A 53 -8.58 1.79 12.13
CA GLN A 53 -8.43 3.09 12.76
C GLN A 53 -9.69 3.95 12.55
N THR A 54 -9.84 5.03 13.33
CA THR A 54 -11.02 5.92 13.26
C THR A 54 -10.75 7.21 12.48
N ASN A 55 -9.49 7.51 12.16
CA ASN A 55 -9.12 8.71 11.43
C ASN A 55 -9.49 8.58 9.94
N VAL A 56 -10.38 9.46 9.47
CA VAL A 56 -10.95 9.41 8.12
C VAL A 56 -9.89 9.56 7.03
N ASP A 57 -8.89 10.42 7.23
CA ASP A 57 -7.85 10.68 6.22
C ASP A 57 -6.96 9.44 6.03
N LEU A 58 -6.57 8.78 7.12
CA LEU A 58 -5.83 7.52 7.10
C LEU A 58 -6.65 6.40 6.42
N LEU A 59 -7.95 6.33 6.71
CA LEU A 59 -8.84 5.34 6.10
C LEU A 59 -8.95 5.54 4.58
N ASN A 60 -9.20 6.78 4.13
CA ASN A 60 -9.27 7.10 2.71
C ASN A 60 -7.94 6.80 2.01
N ASN A 61 -6.82 7.24 2.57
CA ASN A 61 -5.50 6.97 2.02
C ASN A 61 -5.22 5.46 1.91
N ALA A 62 -5.58 4.68 2.93
CA ALA A 62 -5.40 3.23 2.92
C ALA A 62 -6.26 2.55 1.84
N LEU A 63 -7.52 2.97 1.68
CA LEU A 63 -8.44 2.44 0.65
C LEU A 63 -7.96 2.77 -0.77
N GLU A 64 -7.58 4.02 -1.03
CA GLU A 64 -7.06 4.44 -2.34
C GLU A 64 -5.76 3.71 -2.69
N THR A 65 -4.89 3.53 -1.70
CA THR A 65 -3.64 2.77 -1.87
C THR A 65 -3.93 1.31 -2.19
N LEU A 66 -4.83 0.66 -1.46
CA LEU A 66 -5.24 -0.72 -1.74
C LEU A 66 -5.81 -0.86 -3.15
N TYR A 67 -6.70 0.06 -3.56
CA TYR A 67 -7.27 0.07 -4.91
C TYR A 67 -6.18 0.18 -5.98
N THR A 68 -5.21 1.08 -5.78
CA THR A 68 -4.09 1.28 -6.70
C THR A 68 -3.26 0.01 -6.84
N LEU A 69 -2.84 -0.59 -5.71
CA LEU A 69 -2.04 -1.82 -5.71
C LEU A 69 -2.76 -2.97 -6.45
N LEU A 70 -4.04 -3.20 -6.15
CA LEU A 70 -4.82 -4.28 -6.77
C LEU A 70 -5.02 -4.04 -8.27
N THR A 71 -5.28 -2.79 -8.68
CA THR A 71 -5.48 -2.42 -10.08
C THR A 71 -4.20 -2.54 -10.89
N THR A 72 -3.06 -2.14 -10.33
CA THR A 72 -1.76 -2.31 -10.98
C THR A 72 -1.46 -3.78 -11.21
N VAL A 73 -1.67 -4.65 -10.22
CA VAL A 73 -1.43 -6.09 -10.36
C VAL A 73 -2.36 -6.70 -11.40
N SER A 74 -3.65 -6.36 -11.35
CA SER A 74 -4.64 -6.84 -12.33
C SER A 74 -4.23 -6.45 -13.76
N THR A 75 -3.90 -5.17 -13.98
CA THR A 75 -3.46 -4.66 -15.29
C THR A 75 -2.15 -5.32 -15.74
N TRP A 76 -1.18 -5.44 -14.85
CA TRP A 76 0.11 -6.05 -15.18
C TRP A 76 -0.03 -7.54 -15.52
N PHE A 77 -0.88 -8.26 -14.80
CA PHE A 77 -1.20 -9.65 -15.09
C PHE A 77 -1.83 -9.80 -16.48
N VAL A 78 -2.80 -8.94 -16.82
CA VAL A 78 -3.40 -8.90 -18.16
C VAL A 78 -2.35 -8.66 -19.23
N LEU A 79 -1.48 -7.65 -19.06
CA LEU A 79 -0.46 -7.29 -20.06
C LEU A 79 0.63 -8.36 -20.26
N MET A 80 0.88 -9.22 -19.28
CA MET A 80 1.93 -10.24 -19.35
C MET A 80 1.40 -11.61 -19.78
N PHE A 81 0.15 -11.95 -19.46
CA PHE A 81 -0.38 -13.32 -19.59
C PHE A 81 -1.60 -13.45 -20.51
N LEU A 82 -2.18 -12.35 -20.98
CA LEU A 82 -3.23 -12.40 -22.00
C LEU A 82 -2.69 -11.86 -23.34
N PRO A 83 -2.98 -12.55 -24.47
CA PRO A 83 -2.50 -12.17 -25.80
C PRO A 83 -3.17 -10.91 -26.36
#